data_AF-A0A1N6KQA1-F1
#
_entry.id   AF-A0A1N6KQA1-F1
#
_cell.length_a   1.000
_cell.length_b   1.000
_cell.length_c   1.000
_cell.angle_alpha   90.00
_cell.angle_beta   90.00
_cell.angle_gamma   90.00
#
_symmetry.space_group_name_H-M   'P 1'
#
loop_
_entity.id
_entity.type
_entity.pdbx_description
1 polymer ?
#
loop_
_entity_poly.entity_id
_entity_poly.type
_entity_poly.pdbx_seq_one_letter_code
_entity_poly.pdbx_strand_id
1 'polypeptide(L)'
;MKQEVFIEALRQELSSLPKHAVDEIIADYREYIGDALAAGRREEEVVAALGDPVKLARELKAQANYRQWQDRRSFSNLVRVIMSISALGLLNVLLLVPFMVYLVILTVGYVVSTGLTIAGLVGVLALSGHHFFGKPGHGTVSFNIDTNASAPANAAAAGASETKDADDDGDDDTPGNLKSLKIVGDRFVFNLQDDSKLELVTRSGSIEIHNDGDNFRFESSSDAARHLLKRGDDGTWSIARDEVVTLELKDDDEKVSFVRSSTDPKSGVWDISSDDGDNVKLEQDEQGKTHHLTAHSGQDTVDIADGKVAINDGHNVIRVAGSDGKYTYAIVMLPIGLLGLALCIWLTRITWRGMARYVKRQIDVVSASLDRQQTS
;
A
#
# COMPACT_ATOMS: atom_id res chain seq x y z
N MET A 1 -18.98 -71.24 -79.47
CA MET A 1 -19.84 -71.33 -78.26
C MET A 1 -21.12 -70.56 -78.57
N LYS A 2 -22.30 -71.06 -78.21
CA LYS A 2 -23.57 -70.32 -78.40
C LYS A 2 -23.73 -69.26 -77.30
N GLN A 3 -24.47 -68.19 -77.59
CA GLN A 3 -24.75 -67.05 -76.73
C GLN A 3 -25.29 -67.48 -75.36
N GLU A 4 -26.29 -68.36 -75.33
CA GLU A 4 -26.91 -68.81 -74.07
C GLU A 4 -25.89 -69.46 -73.14
N VAL A 5 -24.98 -70.27 -73.70
CA VAL A 5 -23.93 -70.95 -72.94
C VAL A 5 -22.92 -69.93 -72.41
N PHE A 6 -22.56 -68.91 -73.20
CA PHE A 6 -21.63 -67.86 -72.77
C PHE A 6 -22.22 -67.01 -71.63
N ILE A 7 -23.48 -66.61 -71.77
CA ILE A 7 -24.19 -65.81 -70.77
C ILE A 7 -24.36 -66.58 -69.47
N GLU A 8 -24.69 -67.88 -69.52
CA GLU A 8 -24.82 -68.69 -68.32
C GLU A 8 -23.47 -68.87 -67.62
N ALA A 9 -22.40 -69.10 -68.37
CA ALA A 9 -21.05 -69.17 -67.81
C ALA A 9 -20.62 -67.84 -67.17
N LEU A 10 -20.88 -66.70 -67.83
CA LEU A 10 -20.59 -65.37 -67.29
C LEU A 10 -21.40 -65.09 -66.02
N ARG A 11 -22.67 -65.49 -65.98
CA ARG A 11 -23.55 -65.35 -64.80
C ARG A 11 -23.05 -66.18 -63.63
N GLN A 12 -22.67 -67.42 -63.87
CA GLN A 12 -22.12 -68.32 -62.85
C GLN A 12 -20.82 -67.75 -62.27
N GLU A 13 -19.93 -67.25 -63.13
CA GLU A 13 -18.70 -66.62 -62.69
C GLU A 13 -18.98 -65.33 -61.90
N LEU A 14 -19.91 -64.47 -62.33
CA LEU A 14 -20.26 -63.23 -61.63
C LEU A 14 -21.08 -63.40 -60.35
N SER A 15 -21.50 -64.62 -59.99
CA SER A 15 -22.35 -64.92 -58.82
C SER A 15 -21.84 -64.42 -57.46
N SER A 16 -20.55 -64.07 -57.35
CA SER A 16 -19.98 -63.47 -56.14
C SER A 16 -20.32 -61.98 -55.96
N LEU A 17 -20.90 -61.32 -56.98
CA LEU A 17 -21.37 -59.94 -56.91
C LEU A 17 -22.86 -59.88 -56.52
N PRO A 18 -23.37 -58.72 -56.07
CA PRO A 18 -24.79 -58.55 -55.75
C PRO A 18 -25.68 -58.89 -56.95
N LYS A 19 -26.78 -59.63 -56.73
CA LYS A 19 -27.66 -60.13 -57.80
C LYS A 19 -28.11 -59.06 -58.79
N HIS A 20 -28.47 -57.87 -58.32
CA HIS A 20 -28.89 -56.77 -59.19
C HIS A 20 -27.79 -56.35 -60.18
N ALA A 21 -26.54 -56.27 -59.73
CA ALA A 21 -25.41 -55.87 -60.56
C ALA A 21 -25.06 -56.97 -61.57
N VAL A 22 -25.22 -58.25 -61.18
CA VAL A 22 -25.07 -59.37 -62.10
C VAL A 22 -26.14 -59.31 -63.19
N ASP A 23 -27.40 -59.12 -62.81
CA ASP A 23 -28.50 -59.09 -63.77
C ASP A 23 -28.40 -57.88 -64.74
N GLU A 24 -27.94 -56.73 -64.26
CA GLU A 24 -27.66 -55.53 -65.07
C GLU A 24 -26.53 -55.78 -66.09
N ILE A 25 -25.37 -56.28 -65.63
CA ILE A 25 -24.24 -56.62 -66.52
C ILE A 25 -24.68 -57.64 -67.58
N ILE A 26 -25.43 -58.66 -67.19
CA ILE A 26 -25.91 -59.70 -68.11
C ILE A 26 -26.91 -59.13 -69.13
N ALA A 27 -27.76 -58.18 -68.73
CA ALA A 27 -28.67 -57.49 -69.65
C ALA A 27 -27.90 -56.70 -70.72
N ASP A 28 -26.89 -55.93 -70.33
CA ASP A 28 -26.06 -55.14 -71.25
C ASP A 28 -25.37 -56.01 -72.30
N TYR A 29 -24.79 -57.15 -71.89
CA TYR A 29 -24.15 -58.08 -72.83
C TYR A 29 -25.17 -58.81 -73.71
N ARG A 30 -26.39 -59.08 -73.24
CA ARG A 30 -27.46 -59.64 -74.07
C ARG A 30 -27.92 -58.65 -75.14
N GLU A 31 -28.05 -57.37 -74.78
CA GLU A 31 -28.37 -56.30 -75.71
C GLU A 31 -27.28 -56.14 -76.76
N TYR A 32 -26.00 -56.07 -76.34
CA TYR A 32 -24.85 -56.00 -77.25
C TYR A 32 -24.80 -57.15 -78.26
N ILE A 33 -25.01 -58.39 -77.79
CA ILE A 33 -25.02 -59.56 -78.70
C ILE A 33 -26.25 -59.50 -79.62
N GLY A 34 -27.42 -59.10 -79.10
CA GLY A 34 -28.64 -58.91 -79.87
C GLY A 34 -28.48 -57.91 -81.01
N ASP A 35 -27.87 -56.75 -80.73
CA ASP A 35 -27.59 -55.71 -81.72
C ASP A 35 -26.60 -56.19 -82.79
N ALA A 36 -25.57 -56.94 -82.39
CA ALA A 36 -24.60 -57.49 -83.32
C ALA A 36 -25.22 -58.55 -84.25
N LEU A 37 -26.16 -59.35 -83.75
CA LEU A 37 -26.94 -60.29 -84.56
C LEU A 37 -27.89 -59.56 -85.52
N ALA A 38 -28.57 -58.51 -85.06
CA ALA A 38 -29.45 -57.67 -85.88
C ALA A 38 -28.68 -56.96 -87.00
N ALA A 39 -27.41 -56.62 -86.77
CA ALA A 39 -26.49 -56.08 -87.78
C ALA A 39 -25.96 -57.14 -88.77
N GLY A 40 -26.44 -58.38 -88.72
CA GLY A 40 -26.10 -59.45 -89.66
C GLY A 40 -24.79 -60.18 -89.35
N ARG A 41 -24.19 -59.99 -88.17
CA ARG A 41 -23.02 -60.76 -87.75
C ARG A 41 -23.43 -62.14 -87.27
N ARG A 42 -22.57 -63.14 -87.47
CA ARG A 42 -22.83 -64.51 -86.98
C ARG A 42 -22.62 -64.56 -85.46
N GLU A 43 -23.52 -65.21 -84.75
CA GLU A 43 -23.49 -65.39 -83.29
C GLU A 43 -22.11 -65.84 -82.77
N GLU A 44 -21.54 -66.82 -83.46
CA GLU A 44 -20.27 -67.45 -83.12
C GLU A 44 -19.09 -66.47 -83.18
N GLU A 45 -19.12 -65.53 -84.13
CA GLU A 45 -18.08 -64.50 -84.29
C GLU A 45 -18.18 -63.43 -83.20
N VAL A 46 -19.40 -63.08 -82.80
CA VAL A 46 -19.66 -62.10 -81.74
C VAL A 46 -19.20 -62.65 -80.39
N VAL A 47 -19.57 -63.88 -80.07
CA VAL A 47 -19.14 -64.57 -78.84
C VAL A 47 -17.62 -64.81 -78.83
N ALA A 48 -17.03 -65.17 -79.98
CA ALA A 48 -15.57 -65.31 -80.07
C ALA A 48 -14.82 -63.98 -79.85
N ALA A 49 -15.41 -62.85 -80.28
CA ALA A 49 -14.83 -61.53 -80.07
C ALA A 49 -14.88 -61.07 -78.60
N LEU A 50 -15.90 -61.52 -77.85
CA LEU A 50 -16.02 -61.27 -76.40
C LEU A 50 -14.99 -62.05 -75.57
N GLY A 51 -14.42 -63.13 -76.12
CA GLY A 51 -13.34 -63.89 -75.51
C GLY A 51 -13.82 -64.91 -74.47
N ASP A 52 -12.99 -65.16 -73.46
CA ASP A 52 -13.24 -66.15 -72.41
C ASP A 52 -14.11 -65.55 -71.28
N PRO A 53 -15.31 -66.09 -70.99
CA PRO A 53 -16.21 -65.56 -69.97
C PRO A 53 -15.58 -65.51 -68.58
N VAL A 54 -14.65 -66.42 -68.27
CA VAL A 54 -13.97 -66.46 -66.96
C VAL A 54 -13.03 -65.26 -66.79
N LYS A 55 -12.31 -64.88 -67.84
CA LYS A 55 -11.40 -63.73 -67.82
C LYS A 55 -12.18 -62.43 -67.70
N LEU A 56 -13.27 -62.30 -68.47
CA LEU A 56 -14.14 -61.15 -68.43
C LEU A 56 -14.78 -60.97 -67.05
N ALA A 57 -15.28 -62.04 -66.45
CA ALA A 57 -15.83 -62.01 -65.10
C ALA A 57 -14.80 -61.57 -64.06
N ARG A 58 -13.54 -62.02 -64.18
CA ARG A 58 -12.46 -61.64 -63.27
C ARG A 58 -12.13 -60.14 -63.36
N GLU A 59 -12.12 -59.58 -64.57
CA GLU A 59 -11.88 -58.15 -64.79
C GLU A 59 -13.01 -57.29 -64.21
N LEU A 60 -14.27 -57.66 -64.49
CA LEU A 60 -15.44 -56.96 -63.97
C LEU A 60 -15.50 -56.98 -62.44
N LYS A 61 -15.18 -58.13 -61.82
CA LYS A 61 -15.07 -58.24 -60.35
C LYS A 61 -13.99 -57.34 -59.79
N ALA A 62 -12.82 -57.26 -60.44
CA ALA A 62 -11.73 -56.42 -59.97
C ALA A 62 -12.12 -54.92 -59.99
N GLN A 63 -12.80 -54.48 -61.04
CA GLN A 63 -13.31 -53.11 -61.15
C GLN A 63 -14.41 -52.80 -60.11
N ALA A 64 -15.34 -53.74 -59.91
CA ALA A 64 -16.41 -53.60 -58.90
C ALA A 64 -15.85 -53.51 -57.48
N ASN A 65 -14.87 -54.37 -57.14
CA ASN A 65 -14.21 -54.35 -55.85
C ASN A 65 -13.41 -53.06 -55.61
N TYR A 66 -12.75 -52.54 -56.65
CA TYR A 66 -12.01 -51.27 -56.56
C TYR A 66 -12.93 -50.07 -56.30
N ARG A 67 -14.08 -49.98 -56.99
CA ARG A 67 -15.09 -48.94 -56.74
C ARG A 67 -15.69 -49.04 -55.34
N GLN A 68 -16.05 -50.25 -54.89
CA GLN A 68 -16.55 -50.45 -53.52
C GLN A 68 -15.52 -50.07 -52.45
N TRP A 69 -14.23 -50.29 -52.71
CA TRP A 69 -13.16 -49.87 -51.80
C TRP A 69 -13.02 -48.34 -51.74
N GLN A 70 -13.19 -47.64 -52.87
CA GLN A 70 -13.21 -46.18 -52.91
C GLN A 70 -14.44 -45.61 -52.15
N ASP A 71 -15.62 -46.19 -52.32
CA ASP A 71 -16.85 -45.72 -51.66
C ASP A 71 -16.88 -46.00 -50.15
N ARG A 72 -16.36 -47.15 -49.70
CA ARG A 72 -16.25 -47.46 -48.26
C ARG A 72 -15.24 -46.56 -47.55
N ARG A 73 -14.34 -45.91 -48.28
CA ARG A 73 -13.45 -44.83 -47.80
C ARG A 73 -14.18 -43.49 -47.80
N SER A 74 -15.43 -43.48 -47.30
CA SER A 74 -16.32 -42.32 -47.22
C SER A 74 -15.63 -41.11 -46.57
N PHE A 75 -15.08 -40.25 -47.42
CA PHE A 75 -14.49 -38.97 -47.06
C PHE A 75 -15.45 -38.12 -46.23
N SER A 76 -16.76 -38.24 -46.46
CA SER A 76 -17.79 -37.56 -45.66
C SER A 76 -17.77 -37.98 -44.19
N ASN A 77 -17.62 -39.28 -43.89
CA ASN A 77 -17.54 -39.75 -42.50
C ASN A 77 -16.21 -39.33 -41.84
N LEU A 78 -15.11 -39.37 -42.60
CA LEU A 78 -13.80 -38.91 -42.12
C LEU A 78 -13.80 -37.41 -41.81
N VAL A 79 -14.36 -36.58 -42.70
CA VAL A 79 -14.52 -35.13 -42.49
C VAL A 79 -15.43 -34.84 -41.30
N ARG A 80 -16.51 -35.60 -41.10
CA ARG A 80 -17.38 -35.45 -39.93
C ARG A 80 -16.65 -35.77 -38.61
N VAL A 81 -15.82 -36.81 -38.60
CA VAL A 81 -15.00 -37.17 -37.43
C VAL A 81 -13.94 -36.10 -37.18
N ILE A 82 -13.23 -35.64 -38.20
CA ILE A 82 -12.24 -34.55 -38.09
C ILE A 82 -12.90 -33.28 -37.57
N MET A 83 -14.06 -32.89 -38.13
CA MET A 83 -14.80 -31.72 -37.68
C MET A 83 -15.26 -31.85 -36.22
N SER A 84 -15.63 -33.06 -35.79
CA SER A 84 -16.01 -33.33 -34.40
C SER A 84 -14.81 -33.24 -33.45
N ILE A 85 -13.65 -33.78 -33.84
CA ILE A 85 -12.40 -33.67 -33.06
C ILE A 85 -11.94 -32.22 -32.99
N SER A 86 -11.99 -31.47 -34.10
CA SER A 86 -11.66 -30.05 -34.15
C SER A 86 -12.63 -29.20 -33.32
N ALA A 87 -13.93 -29.48 -33.36
CA ALA A 87 -14.93 -28.80 -32.54
C ALA A 87 -14.71 -29.08 -31.04
N LEU A 88 -14.35 -30.32 -30.67
CA LEU A 88 -14.01 -30.68 -29.30
C LEU A 88 -12.71 -29.96 -28.84
N GLY A 89 -11.71 -29.87 -29.72
CA GLY A 89 -10.49 -29.10 -29.49
C GLY A 89 -10.78 -27.61 -29.30
N LEU A 90 -11.67 -27.03 -30.12
CA LEU A 90 -12.07 -25.62 -30.02
C LEU A 90 -12.84 -25.34 -28.72
N LEU A 91 -13.72 -26.25 -28.31
CA LEU A 91 -14.41 -26.19 -27.02
C LEU A 91 -13.42 -26.27 -25.86
N ASN A 92 -12.41 -27.14 -25.96
CA ASN A 92 -11.35 -27.23 -24.96
C ASN A 92 -10.51 -25.95 -24.89
N VAL A 93 -10.16 -25.33 -26.02
CA VAL A 93 -9.46 -24.03 -26.04
C VAL A 93 -10.35 -22.94 -25.45
N LEU A 94 -11.63 -22.90 -25.79
CA LEU A 94 -12.60 -21.96 -25.24
C LEU A 94 -12.74 -22.09 -23.72
N LEU A 95 -12.63 -23.32 -23.18
CA LEU A 95 -12.65 -23.58 -21.74
C LEU A 95 -11.28 -23.32 -21.07
N LEU A 96 -10.18 -23.51 -21.81
CA LEU A 96 -8.81 -23.31 -21.34
C LEU A 96 -8.48 -21.83 -21.15
N VAL A 97 -8.94 -20.95 -22.06
CA VAL A 97 -8.70 -19.50 -21.99
C VAL A 97 -9.17 -18.89 -20.65
N PRO A 98 -10.43 -19.03 -20.20
CA PRO A 98 -10.86 -18.48 -18.91
C PRO A 98 -10.14 -19.14 -17.73
N PHE A 99 -9.77 -20.42 -17.84
CA PHE A 99 -8.97 -21.10 -16.82
C PHE A 99 -7.55 -20.51 -16.71
N MET A 100 -6.90 -20.20 -17.84
CA MET A 100 -5.61 -19.52 -17.86
C MET A 100 -5.70 -18.11 -17.29
N VAL A 101 -6.73 -17.33 -17.66
CA VAL A 101 -6.97 -16.00 -17.10
C VAL A 101 -7.13 -16.07 -15.58
N TYR A 102 -7.91 -17.04 -15.08
CA TYR A 102 -8.06 -17.28 -13.65
C TYR A 102 -6.71 -17.56 -12.96
N LEU A 103 -5.85 -18.41 -13.54
CA LEU A 103 -4.53 -18.69 -12.97
C LEU A 103 -3.64 -17.44 -12.95
N VAL A 104 -3.66 -16.61 -14.00
CA VAL A 104 -2.89 -15.37 -14.04
C VAL A 104 -3.36 -14.38 -12.98
N ILE A 105 -4.68 -14.22 -12.81
CA ILE A 105 -5.24 -13.35 -11.74
C ILE A 105 -4.83 -13.88 -10.36
N LEU A 106 -4.85 -15.20 -10.17
CA LEU A 106 -4.44 -15.82 -8.92
C LEU A 106 -2.95 -15.61 -8.62
N THR A 107 -2.06 -15.76 -9.61
CA THR A 107 -0.62 -15.54 -9.41
C THR A 107 -0.32 -14.06 -9.13
N VAL A 108 -0.93 -13.13 -9.85
CA VAL A 108 -0.82 -11.70 -9.58
C VAL A 108 -1.33 -11.37 -8.17
N GLY A 109 -2.47 -11.93 -7.77
CA GLY A 109 -3.01 -11.79 -6.42
C GLY A 109 -2.03 -12.25 -5.35
N TYR A 110 -1.38 -13.40 -5.53
CA TYR A 110 -0.34 -13.88 -4.61
C TYR A 110 0.87 -12.96 -4.53
N VAL A 111 1.38 -12.48 -5.68
CA VAL A 111 2.54 -11.57 -5.72
C VAL A 111 2.23 -10.27 -5.01
N VAL A 112 1.09 -9.64 -5.33
CA VAL A 112 0.65 -8.38 -4.71
C VAL A 112 0.44 -8.57 -3.21
N SER A 113 -0.26 -9.62 -2.82
CA SER A 113 -0.55 -9.89 -1.41
C SER A 113 0.70 -10.16 -0.60
N THR A 114 1.64 -10.95 -1.14
CA THR A 114 2.92 -11.24 -0.48
C THR A 114 3.76 -9.98 -0.36
N GLY A 115 3.84 -9.18 -1.42
CA GLY A 115 4.50 -7.87 -1.39
C GLY A 115 3.93 -6.95 -0.31
N LEU A 116 2.60 -6.88 -0.21
CA LEU A 116 1.92 -6.08 0.81
C LEU A 116 2.18 -6.59 2.23
N THR A 117 2.22 -7.91 2.44
CA THR A 117 2.56 -8.48 3.76
C THR A 117 4.00 -8.18 4.17
N ILE A 118 4.96 -8.29 3.25
CA ILE A 118 6.37 -8.01 3.54
C ILE A 118 6.56 -6.52 3.81
N ALA A 119 5.98 -5.64 2.97
CA ALA A 119 6.02 -4.20 3.19
C ALA A 119 5.38 -3.79 4.52
N GLY A 120 4.22 -4.37 4.85
CA GLY A 120 3.55 -4.17 6.13
C GLY A 120 4.39 -4.65 7.32
N LEU A 121 5.02 -5.82 7.22
CA LEU A 121 5.88 -6.37 8.28
C LEU A 121 7.12 -5.51 8.52
N VAL A 122 7.80 -5.10 7.45
CA VAL A 122 8.94 -4.17 7.53
C VAL A 122 8.52 -2.85 8.14
N GLY A 123 7.36 -2.32 7.74
CA GLY A 123 6.81 -1.10 8.31
C GLY A 123 6.49 -1.21 9.81
N VAL A 124 5.92 -2.33 10.26
CA VAL A 124 5.68 -2.59 11.69
C VAL A 124 6.98 -2.75 12.48
N LEU A 125 8.01 -3.37 11.91
CA LEU A 125 9.33 -3.48 12.54
C LEU A 125 10.03 -2.12 12.64
N ALA A 126 9.97 -1.31 11.58
CA ALA A 126 10.50 0.05 11.60
C ALA A 126 9.77 0.94 12.62
N LEU A 127 8.43 0.84 12.66
CA LEU A 127 7.61 1.52 13.66
C LEU A 127 7.90 1.06 15.09
N SER A 128 8.04 -0.25 15.31
CA SER A 128 8.42 -0.79 16.62
C SER A 128 9.79 -0.28 17.05
N GLY A 129 10.74 -0.18 16.12
CA GLY A 129 12.04 0.46 16.36
C GLY A 129 11.91 1.93 16.73
N HIS A 130 11.11 2.70 15.99
CA HIS A 130 10.85 4.12 16.28
C HIS A 130 10.06 4.33 17.59
N HIS A 131 9.17 3.42 17.96
CA HIS A 131 8.42 3.50 19.21
C HIS A 131 9.25 3.10 20.44
N PHE A 132 10.20 2.17 20.28
CA PHE A 132 11.12 1.78 21.36
C PHE A 132 12.30 2.74 21.53
N PHE A 133 12.78 3.39 20.46
CA PHE A 133 13.98 4.24 20.50
C PHE A 133 13.73 5.73 20.25
N GLY A 134 12.52 6.15 19.84
CA GLY A 134 12.30 7.46 19.23
C GLY A 134 11.04 8.21 19.67
N LYS A 135 10.50 7.96 20.87
CA LYS A 135 9.45 8.81 21.43
C LYS A 135 9.99 9.62 22.62
N PRO A 136 10.69 10.76 22.41
CA PRO A 136 10.45 11.86 23.33
C PRO A 136 8.95 12.15 23.24
N GLY A 137 8.25 12.14 24.38
CA GLY A 137 6.80 12.38 24.39
C GLY A 137 6.48 13.64 23.58
N HIS A 138 5.35 13.64 22.87
CA HIS A 138 4.78 14.86 22.27
C HIS A 138 4.26 15.83 23.36
N GLY A 139 4.99 15.96 24.48
CA GLY A 139 5.01 17.22 25.19
C GLY A 139 5.91 18.10 24.35
N THR A 140 5.38 19.19 23.83
CA THR A 140 6.17 20.41 23.65
C THR A 140 7.17 20.46 24.80
N VAL A 141 8.47 20.58 24.53
CA VAL A 141 9.44 20.88 25.58
C VAL A 141 8.98 22.22 26.13
N SER A 142 8.22 22.17 27.22
CA SER A 142 7.44 23.29 27.69
C SER A 142 8.34 24.01 28.67
N PHE A 143 9.21 24.87 28.13
CA PHE A 143 9.90 25.86 28.94
C PHE A 143 8.83 26.88 29.37
N ASN A 144 8.17 26.60 30.49
CA ASN A 144 7.39 27.61 31.20
C ASN A 144 8.36 28.33 32.13
N ILE A 145 8.37 29.65 32.07
CA ILE A 145 8.89 30.44 33.18
C ILE A 145 7.95 30.15 34.35
N ASP A 146 8.41 29.34 35.30
CA ASP A 146 7.59 28.81 36.39
C ASP A 146 6.94 29.95 37.17
N THR A 147 5.61 29.93 37.22
CA THR A 147 4.77 30.93 37.91
C THR A 147 4.27 30.46 39.28
N ASN A 148 4.67 29.26 39.71
CA ASN A 148 4.23 28.65 40.97
C ASN A 148 5.39 27.91 41.66
N ALA A 149 5.91 28.49 42.74
CA ALA A 149 6.91 27.87 43.62
C ALA A 149 6.37 26.70 44.48
N SER A 150 5.41 25.90 43.97
CA SER A 150 4.83 24.79 44.75
C SER A 150 4.11 23.73 43.89
N ALA A 151 4.87 22.96 43.10
CA ALA A 151 4.48 21.59 42.74
C ALA A 151 5.71 20.78 42.30
N PRO A 152 5.88 19.53 42.76
CA PRO A 152 7.02 18.71 42.37
C PRO A 152 6.87 18.31 40.91
N ALA A 153 7.90 18.60 40.11
CA ALA A 153 8.04 18.11 38.76
C ALA A 153 8.15 16.58 38.79
N ASN A 154 7.02 15.89 38.61
CA ASN A 154 7.00 14.45 38.35
C ASN A 154 7.38 14.22 36.87
N ALA A 155 8.63 14.54 36.52
CA ALA A 155 9.25 14.14 35.27
C ALA A 155 9.71 12.68 35.39
N ALA A 156 8.76 11.77 35.28
CA ALA A 156 9.04 10.35 35.31
C ALA A 156 9.84 9.92 34.06
N ALA A 157 10.97 9.27 34.35
CA ALA A 157 11.73 8.33 33.52
C ALA A 157 12.72 8.88 32.48
N ALA A 158 13.91 9.24 32.96
CA ALA A 158 15.16 8.86 32.31
C ALA A 158 16.04 8.13 33.34
N GLY A 159 16.37 6.87 33.05
CA GLY A 159 17.21 6.08 33.94
C GLY A 159 18.64 6.61 33.96
N ALA A 160 19.17 6.85 35.15
CA ALA A 160 20.60 6.84 35.41
C ALA A 160 20.84 6.59 36.91
N SER A 161 21.58 5.52 37.17
CA SER A 161 22.58 5.36 38.24
C SER A 161 22.54 6.30 39.43
N GLU A 162 22.36 5.69 40.61
CA GLU A 162 22.76 6.20 41.92
C GLU A 162 24.12 6.92 41.84
N THR A 163 24.11 8.23 42.05
CA THR A 163 25.29 8.98 42.51
C THR A 163 24.90 9.79 43.72
N LYS A 164 25.33 9.20 44.84
CA LYS A 164 25.40 9.66 46.22
C LYS A 164 25.50 11.18 46.38
N ASP A 165 24.55 11.72 47.15
CA ASP A 165 24.51 13.09 47.65
C ASP A 165 25.82 13.46 48.37
N ALA A 166 26.38 14.60 47.98
CA ALA A 166 27.30 15.38 48.78
C ALA A 166 26.65 16.75 48.98
N ASP A 167 26.54 17.12 50.26
CA ASP A 167 26.11 18.43 50.74
C ASP A 167 26.86 19.57 50.01
N ASP A 168 26.14 20.60 49.56
CA ASP A 168 26.71 21.94 49.43
C ASP A 168 25.64 23.02 49.59
N ASP A 169 26.05 24.07 50.29
CA ASP A 169 25.25 25.15 50.85
C ASP A 169 24.78 26.17 49.80
N GLY A 170 23.62 26.78 50.09
CA GLY A 170 23.07 28.03 49.58
C GLY A 170 23.67 28.71 48.34
N ASP A 171 22.93 28.63 47.24
CA ASP A 171 22.56 29.79 46.42
C ASP A 171 21.26 29.45 45.68
N ASP A 172 20.27 30.33 45.75
CA ASP A 172 18.96 30.22 45.05
C ASP A 172 19.12 30.51 43.55
N ASP A 173 20.03 29.79 42.89
CA ASP A 173 20.17 29.76 41.43
C ASP A 173 19.22 28.71 40.84
N THR A 174 17.92 28.88 41.14
CA THR A 174 16.88 28.11 40.46
C THR A 174 16.79 28.59 39.00
N PRO A 175 17.04 27.74 37.98
CA PRO A 175 17.01 28.15 36.58
C PRO A 175 15.61 28.67 36.22
N GLY A 176 15.52 29.93 35.78
CA GLY A 176 14.26 30.57 35.37
C GLY A 176 13.76 31.70 36.27
N ASN A 177 14.45 31.98 37.38
CA ASN A 177 14.19 33.14 38.22
C ASN A 177 15.20 34.25 37.89
N LEU A 178 14.79 35.25 37.10
CA LEU A 178 15.62 36.44 36.89
C LEU A 178 15.74 37.15 38.24
N LYS A 179 16.97 37.46 38.68
CA LYS A 179 17.25 38.01 40.03
C LYS A 179 16.37 39.21 40.37
N SER A 180 16.03 40.01 39.36
CA SER A 180 15.26 41.25 39.47
C SER A 180 13.78 41.15 39.05
N LEU A 181 13.35 40.06 38.40
CA LEU A 181 11.98 39.89 37.89
C LEU A 181 11.37 38.52 38.20
N LYS A 182 10.28 38.53 38.98
CA LYS A 182 9.48 37.36 39.34
C LYS A 182 8.07 37.46 38.77
N ILE A 183 7.53 36.34 38.29
CA ILE A 183 6.12 36.25 37.88
C ILE A 183 5.37 35.48 38.97
N VAL A 184 4.55 36.18 39.76
CA VAL A 184 3.78 35.58 40.86
C VAL A 184 2.30 35.63 40.51
N GLY A 185 1.77 34.48 40.08
CA GLY A 185 0.39 34.38 39.58
C GLY A 185 0.17 35.24 38.34
N ASP A 186 -0.68 36.26 38.45
CA ASP A 186 -1.02 37.19 37.34
C ASP A 186 -0.36 38.57 37.49
N ARG A 187 0.72 38.65 38.27
CA ARG A 187 1.45 39.89 38.54
C ARG A 187 2.93 39.74 38.25
N PHE A 188 3.50 40.76 37.64
CA PHE A 188 4.94 40.94 37.62
C PHE A 188 5.38 41.57 38.93
N VAL A 189 6.38 40.98 39.57
CA VAL A 189 6.98 41.43 40.81
C VAL A 189 8.45 41.75 40.52
N PHE A 190 8.83 42.99 40.75
CA PHE A 190 10.16 43.52 40.49
C PHE A 190 10.88 43.74 41.81
N ASN A 191 12.14 43.32 41.86
CA ASN A 191 13.08 43.72 42.89
C ASN A 191 14.14 44.59 42.21
N LEU A 192 14.02 45.91 42.34
CA LEU A 192 14.96 46.86 41.75
C LEU A 192 16.14 46.99 42.71
N GLN A 193 17.31 46.59 42.25
CA GLN A 193 18.57 46.76 42.98
C GLN A 193 19.10 48.19 42.77
N ASP A 194 20.28 48.46 43.32
CA ASP A 194 21.03 49.66 42.97
C ASP A 194 21.46 49.57 41.50
N ASP A 195 21.54 50.71 40.82
CA ASP A 195 21.82 50.84 39.38
C ASP A 195 20.80 50.22 38.40
N SER A 196 19.62 49.81 38.86
CA SER A 196 18.55 49.32 37.97
C SER A 196 17.75 50.44 37.27
N LYS A 197 17.34 50.17 36.02
CA LYS A 197 16.39 50.99 35.25
C LYS A 197 15.19 50.15 34.81
N LEU A 198 13.98 50.61 35.12
CA LEU A 198 12.73 49.97 34.74
C LEU A 198 11.86 50.93 33.92
N GLU A 199 11.57 50.55 32.68
CA GLU A 199 10.63 51.23 31.79
C GLU A 199 9.42 50.32 31.55
N LEU A 200 8.23 50.81 31.85
CA LEU A 200 6.97 50.11 31.56
C LEU A 200 6.08 50.97 30.68
N VAL A 201 5.49 50.34 29.68
CA VAL A 201 4.35 50.91 28.94
C VAL A 201 3.12 50.14 29.35
N THR A 202 2.21 50.80 30.05
CA THR A 202 0.92 50.24 30.45
C THR A 202 -0.20 50.73 29.52
N ARG A 203 -1.39 50.11 29.59
CA ARG A 203 -2.58 50.61 28.87
C ARG A 203 -3.00 52.02 29.30
N SER A 204 -2.60 52.44 30.50
CA SER A 204 -2.97 53.73 31.10
C SER A 204 -1.88 54.80 30.99
N GLY A 205 -0.70 54.46 30.46
CA GLY A 205 0.46 55.36 30.32
C GLY A 205 1.80 54.67 30.55
N SER A 206 2.90 55.34 30.20
CA SER A 206 4.26 54.92 30.55
C SER A 206 4.64 55.27 31.98
N ILE A 207 5.49 54.43 32.56
CA ILE A 207 6.11 54.57 33.89
C ILE A 207 7.61 54.30 33.71
N GLU A 208 8.46 55.19 34.22
CA GLU A 208 9.90 55.04 34.24
C GLU A 208 10.40 55.16 35.68
N ILE A 209 11.21 54.19 36.10
CA ILE A 209 11.83 54.14 37.41
C ILE A 209 13.33 53.98 37.19
N HIS A 210 14.11 54.86 37.78
CA HIS A 210 15.55 54.79 37.77
C HIS A 210 16.05 54.80 39.21
N ASN A 211 16.83 53.79 39.58
CA ASN A 211 17.47 53.68 40.88
C ASN A 211 18.99 53.67 40.68
N ASP A 212 19.66 54.73 41.12
CA ASP A 212 21.13 54.91 41.01
C ASP A 212 21.80 54.77 42.40
N GLY A 213 21.17 54.01 43.30
CA GLY A 213 21.52 53.85 44.73
C GLY A 213 21.25 55.10 45.59
N ASP A 214 21.80 56.25 45.19
CA ASP A 214 21.68 57.53 45.88
C ASP A 214 20.47 58.37 45.40
N ASN A 215 19.99 58.13 44.17
CA ASN A 215 18.96 58.94 43.53
C ASN A 215 17.84 58.10 42.91
N PHE A 216 16.74 57.98 43.65
CA PHE A 216 15.53 57.32 43.16
C PHE A 216 14.67 58.32 42.37
N ARG A 217 14.49 58.07 41.06
CA ARG A 217 13.61 58.87 40.19
C ARG A 217 12.44 58.03 39.71
N PHE A 218 11.24 58.55 39.92
CA PHE A 218 9.99 57.95 39.45
C PHE A 218 9.24 58.96 38.59
N GLU A 219 9.01 58.60 37.32
CA GLU A 219 8.27 59.42 36.37
C GLU A 219 7.10 58.60 35.80
N SER A 220 5.92 59.20 35.77
CA SER A 220 4.71 58.55 35.23
C SER A 220 3.98 59.56 34.35
N SER A 221 3.59 59.12 33.17
CA SER A 221 2.85 59.94 32.21
C SER A 221 1.40 60.22 32.65
N SER A 222 0.84 59.41 33.55
CA SER A 222 -0.51 59.61 34.09
C SER A 222 -0.63 59.15 35.55
N ASP A 223 -1.57 59.75 36.28
CA ASP A 223 -1.92 59.30 37.63
C ASP A 223 -2.54 57.91 37.63
N ALA A 224 -3.29 57.56 36.57
CA ALA A 224 -3.88 56.24 36.40
C ALA A 224 -2.80 55.16 36.33
N ALA A 225 -1.75 55.36 35.53
CA ALA A 225 -0.62 54.43 35.42
C ALA A 225 0.11 54.27 36.77
N ARG A 226 0.32 55.37 37.51
CA ARG A 226 0.94 55.34 38.84
C ARG A 226 0.17 54.48 39.84
N HIS A 227 -1.15 54.45 39.79
CA HIS A 227 -1.98 53.63 40.67
C HIS A 227 -1.97 52.13 40.34
N LEU A 228 -1.54 51.74 39.13
CA LEU A 228 -1.43 50.33 38.74
C LEU A 228 -0.23 49.63 39.38
N LEU A 229 0.81 50.40 39.69
CA LEU A 229 2.00 49.92 40.36
C LEU A 229 1.80 49.93 41.88
N LYS A 230 1.91 48.77 42.52
CA LYS A 230 1.78 48.63 43.98
C LYS A 230 3.12 48.26 44.59
N ARG A 231 3.55 49.02 45.58
CA ARG A 231 4.73 48.69 46.39
C ARG A 231 4.33 47.77 47.53
N GLY A 232 5.03 46.65 47.68
CA GLY A 232 4.92 45.75 48.82
C GLY A 232 5.63 46.29 50.05
N ASP A 233 5.28 45.76 51.22
CA ASP A 233 5.93 46.12 52.50
C ASP A 233 7.40 45.65 52.56
N ASP A 234 7.77 44.71 51.68
CA ASP A 234 9.11 44.17 51.46
C ASP A 234 9.97 45.02 50.50
N GLY A 235 9.43 46.14 50.00
CA GLY A 235 10.13 47.03 49.06
C GLY A 235 9.98 46.61 47.59
N THR A 236 9.35 45.47 47.30
CA THR A 236 9.12 45.02 45.91
C THR A 236 8.04 45.85 45.22
N TRP A 237 8.11 45.93 43.89
CA TRP A 237 7.08 46.58 43.08
C TRP A 237 6.28 45.53 42.33
N SER A 238 4.96 45.68 42.28
CA SER A 238 4.09 44.73 41.60
C SER A 238 3.11 45.42 40.65
N ILE A 239 2.95 44.87 39.46
CA ILE A 239 1.96 45.33 38.47
C ILE A 239 1.19 44.13 37.91
N ALA A 240 -0.08 44.33 37.58
CA ALA A 240 -0.88 43.28 36.97
C ALA A 240 -0.42 43.03 35.53
N ARG A 241 -0.30 41.76 35.14
CA ARG A 241 0.25 41.37 33.83
C ARG A 241 -0.62 41.88 32.69
N ASP A 242 -1.93 41.87 32.86
CA ASP A 242 -2.95 42.40 31.93
C ASP A 242 -2.80 43.89 31.57
N GLU A 243 -2.23 44.68 32.46
CA GLU A 243 -2.02 46.12 32.25
C GLU A 243 -0.73 46.45 31.52
N VAL A 244 0.27 45.54 31.52
CA VAL A 244 1.58 45.75 30.88
C VAL A 244 1.50 45.44 29.38
N VAL A 245 1.97 46.38 28.55
CA VAL A 245 2.11 46.22 27.10
C VAL A 245 3.57 45.97 26.73
N THR A 246 4.47 46.80 27.25
CA THR A 246 5.92 46.64 27.11
C THR A 246 6.57 46.79 28.46
N LEU A 247 7.61 46.02 28.71
CA LEU A 247 8.43 46.10 29.89
C LEU A 247 9.89 45.98 29.48
N GLU A 248 10.74 46.85 30.01
CA GLU A 248 12.17 46.82 29.85
C GLU A 248 12.80 47.07 31.21
N LEU A 249 13.57 46.09 31.68
CA LEU A 249 14.30 46.14 32.94
C LEU A 249 15.77 45.94 32.63
N LYS A 250 16.60 46.92 32.95
CA LYS A 250 18.05 46.79 32.97
C LYS A 250 18.51 46.71 34.43
N ASP A 251 19.27 45.67 34.76
CA ASP A 251 19.86 45.46 36.08
C ASP A 251 21.32 45.07 35.87
N ASP A 252 22.25 45.93 36.28
CA ASP A 252 23.70 45.80 36.00
C ASP A 252 23.99 45.44 34.53
N ASP A 253 24.46 44.21 34.30
CA ASP A 253 24.88 43.66 33.00
C ASP A 253 23.78 42.87 32.27
N GLU A 254 22.59 42.77 32.87
CA GLU A 254 21.44 42.03 32.32
C GLU A 254 20.33 42.99 31.89
N LYS A 255 19.74 42.70 30.73
CA LYS A 255 18.59 43.38 30.20
C LYS A 255 17.48 42.39 29.91
N VAL A 256 16.32 42.61 30.50
CA VAL A 256 15.10 41.82 30.30
C VAL A 256 14.06 42.71 29.63
N SER A 257 13.59 42.29 28.47
CA SER A 257 12.48 42.95 27.78
C SER A 257 11.32 41.99 27.54
N PHE A 258 10.11 42.52 27.66
CA PHE A 258 8.88 41.82 27.39
C PHE A 258 7.96 42.70 26.54
N VAL A 259 7.42 42.13 25.48
CA VAL A 259 6.46 42.79 24.59
C VAL A 259 5.23 41.90 24.43
N ARG A 260 4.05 42.45 24.73
CA ARG A 260 2.78 41.76 24.51
C ARG A 260 2.52 41.58 23.01
N SER A 261 2.16 40.36 22.61
CA SER A 261 1.96 39.99 21.20
C SER A 261 0.47 39.97 20.78
N SER A 262 -0.44 39.58 21.68
CA SER A 262 -1.90 39.55 21.44
C SER A 262 -2.66 40.28 22.56
N THR A 263 -3.99 40.35 22.45
CA THR A 263 -4.86 40.91 23.51
C THR A 263 -4.83 40.09 24.80
N ASP A 264 -4.41 38.83 24.73
CA ASP A 264 -4.29 37.94 25.89
C ASP A 264 -3.05 38.31 26.74
N PRO A 265 -3.20 38.42 28.09
CA PRO A 265 -2.10 38.78 28.97
C PRO A 265 -0.93 37.80 28.97
N LYS A 266 -1.15 36.53 28.60
CA LYS A 266 -0.15 35.46 28.62
C LYS A 266 0.67 35.40 27.34
N SER A 267 0.18 36.00 26.26
CA SER A 267 0.89 36.08 24.99
C SER A 267 1.97 37.18 25.04
N GLY A 268 3.16 36.86 24.58
CA GLY A 268 4.23 37.85 24.51
C GLY A 268 5.56 37.27 24.11
N VAL A 269 6.46 38.18 23.78
CA VAL A 269 7.83 37.91 23.42
C VAL A 269 8.70 38.39 24.56
N TRP A 270 9.50 37.48 25.11
CA TRP A 270 10.55 37.76 26.07
C TRP A 270 11.89 37.80 25.35
N ASP A 271 12.73 38.76 25.66
CA ASP A 271 14.12 38.81 25.20
C ASP A 271 14.99 39.21 26.38
N ILE A 272 15.87 38.30 26.77
CA ILE A 272 16.79 38.42 27.89
C ILE A 272 18.19 38.47 27.28
N SER A 273 18.87 39.60 27.40
CA SER A 273 20.20 39.81 26.82
C SER A 273 21.19 40.25 27.88
N SER A 274 22.44 39.81 27.76
CA SER A 274 23.57 40.34 28.52
C SER A 274 24.33 41.38 27.69
N ASP A 275 25.04 42.29 28.35
CA ASP A 275 25.92 43.27 27.71
C ASP A 275 27.07 42.59 26.90
N ASP A 276 27.37 41.31 27.15
CA ASP A 276 28.32 40.48 26.38
C ASP A 276 27.80 40.07 24.98
N GLY A 277 26.53 40.34 24.66
CA GLY A 277 25.89 40.06 23.36
C GLY A 277 25.14 38.72 23.31
N ASP A 278 25.17 37.95 24.40
CA ASP A 278 24.40 36.74 24.57
C ASP A 278 22.92 37.09 24.79
N ASN A 279 22.01 36.38 24.13
CA ASN A 279 20.59 36.61 24.33
C ASN A 279 19.72 35.37 24.19
N VAL A 280 18.62 35.35 24.94
CA VAL A 280 17.60 34.30 24.90
C VAL A 280 16.24 34.94 24.65
N LYS A 281 15.63 34.59 23.52
CA LYS A 281 14.30 35.04 23.12
C LYS A 281 13.30 33.91 23.19
N LEU A 282 12.13 34.18 23.80
CA LEU A 282 11.04 33.24 23.95
C LEU A 282 9.73 33.85 23.43
N GLU A 283 9.00 33.13 22.60
CA GLU A 283 7.70 33.56 22.08
C GLU A 283 6.59 32.68 22.66
N GLN A 284 5.66 33.31 23.38
CA GLN A 284 4.53 32.67 24.06
C GLN A 284 3.22 32.88 23.30
N ASP A 285 2.42 31.82 23.20
CA ASP A 285 1.07 31.85 22.62
C ASP A 285 0.02 32.40 23.60
N GLU A 286 -1.25 32.45 23.17
CA GLU A 286 -2.38 32.91 24.00
C GLU A 286 -2.66 32.01 25.22
N GLN A 287 -2.11 30.79 25.26
CA GLN A 287 -2.19 29.90 26.41
C GLN A 287 -1.01 30.08 27.37
N GLY A 288 -0.04 30.95 27.03
CA GLY A 288 1.21 31.14 27.75
C GLY A 288 2.25 30.06 27.46
N LYS A 289 2.03 29.20 26.45
CA LYS A 289 3.00 28.17 26.07
C LYS A 289 4.04 28.77 25.13
N THR A 290 5.29 28.50 25.43
CA THR A 290 6.41 28.84 24.56
C THR A 290 6.38 27.94 23.32
N HIS A 291 6.26 28.52 22.14
CA HIS A 291 6.24 27.79 20.86
C HIS A 291 7.53 27.96 20.07
N HIS A 292 8.28 29.02 20.34
CA HIS A 292 9.56 29.32 19.72
C HIS A 292 10.52 29.85 20.79
N LEU A 293 11.73 29.29 20.83
CA LEU A 293 12.81 29.69 21.72
C LEU A 293 14.10 29.75 20.92
N THR A 294 14.79 30.89 20.98
CA THR A 294 16.11 31.06 20.38
C THR A 294 17.09 31.53 21.44
N ALA A 295 18.23 30.86 21.56
CA ALA A 295 19.34 31.28 22.40
C ALA A 295 20.56 31.53 21.51
N HIS A 296 21.27 32.62 21.77
CA HIS A 296 22.50 33.00 21.11
C HIS A 296 23.58 33.23 22.17
N SER A 297 24.75 32.62 21.97
CA SER A 297 25.95 32.94 22.75
C SER A 297 27.15 32.97 21.81
N GLY A 298 27.74 34.15 21.59
CA GLY A 298 28.83 34.34 20.63
C GLY A 298 28.56 33.87 19.19
N GLN A 299 29.09 32.71 18.78
CA GLN A 299 28.82 32.10 17.46
C GLN A 299 27.77 30.98 17.51
N ASP A 300 27.34 30.63 18.71
CA ASP A 300 26.49 29.49 18.96
C ASP A 300 25.04 29.93 18.94
N THR A 301 24.18 29.15 18.28
CA THR A 301 22.75 29.42 18.21
C THR A 301 21.98 28.14 18.48
N VAL A 302 21.02 28.19 19.38
CA VAL A 302 20.03 27.15 19.59
C VAL A 302 18.66 27.70 19.21
N ASP A 303 17.99 27.06 18.26
CA ASP A 303 16.65 27.41 17.80
C ASP A 303 15.72 26.20 18.00
N ILE A 304 14.67 26.39 18.80
CA ILE A 304 13.67 25.40 19.12
C ILE A 304 12.31 25.95 18.68
N ALA A 305 11.77 25.38 17.61
CA ALA A 305 10.46 25.77 17.06
C ALA A 305 9.71 24.55 16.55
N ASP A 306 8.41 24.49 16.80
CA ASP A 306 7.50 23.49 16.20
C ASP A 306 7.97 22.03 16.31
N GLY A 307 8.59 21.65 17.43
CA GLY A 307 9.11 20.30 17.66
C GLY A 307 10.39 19.97 16.87
N LYS A 308 11.07 20.99 16.35
CA LYS A 308 12.40 20.91 15.75
C LYS A 308 13.40 21.61 16.66
N VAL A 309 14.62 21.09 16.69
CA VAL A 309 15.75 21.68 17.40
C VAL A 309 16.89 21.83 16.42
N ALA A 310 17.39 23.05 16.27
CA ALA A 310 18.59 23.36 15.49
C ALA A 310 19.64 23.93 16.44
N ILE A 311 20.81 23.29 16.48
CA ILE A 311 21.97 23.76 17.24
C ILE A 311 23.07 24.07 16.23
N ASN A 312 23.63 25.26 16.31
CA ASN A 312 24.75 25.72 15.50
C ASN A 312 25.86 26.16 16.43
N ASP A 313 27.09 25.74 16.14
CA ASP A 313 28.31 26.00 16.91
C ASP A 313 29.32 26.83 16.06
N GLY A 314 28.79 27.68 15.17
CA GLY A 314 29.55 28.42 14.15
C GLY A 314 30.14 27.58 13.01
N HIS A 315 30.50 26.32 13.28
CA HIS A 315 31.14 25.39 12.34
C HIS A 315 30.26 24.23 11.93
N ASN A 316 29.40 23.76 12.83
CA ASN A 316 28.56 22.58 12.63
C ASN A 316 27.11 22.91 12.94
N VAL A 317 26.19 22.36 12.15
CA VAL A 317 24.75 22.52 12.35
C VAL A 317 24.13 21.15 12.59
N ILE A 318 23.61 20.94 13.79
CA ILE A 318 22.84 19.75 14.16
C ILE A 318 21.36 20.12 14.05
N ARG A 319 20.61 19.37 13.23
CA ARG A 319 19.15 19.52 13.12
C ARG A 319 18.48 18.23 13.56
N VAL A 320 17.69 18.33 14.62
CA VAL A 320 16.83 17.26 15.11
C VAL A 320 15.39 17.63 14.78
N ALA A 321 14.75 16.84 13.94
CA ALA A 321 13.32 16.97 13.65
C ALA A 321 12.62 15.69 14.10
N GLY A 322 11.54 15.82 14.88
CA GLY A 322 10.64 14.71 15.13
C GLY A 322 10.06 14.20 13.80
N SER A 323 10.04 12.89 13.58
CA SER A 323 9.48 12.35 12.33
C SER A 323 7.98 12.63 12.30
N ASP A 324 7.51 13.39 11.30
CA ASP A 324 6.09 13.50 11.00
C ASP A 324 5.49 12.09 10.92
N GLY A 325 4.35 11.86 11.58
CA GLY A 325 3.70 10.55 11.76
C GLY A 325 3.19 9.84 10.49
N LYS A 326 3.91 9.94 9.37
CA LYS A 326 3.62 9.36 8.05
C LYS A 326 3.59 7.82 8.02
N TYR A 327 3.94 7.16 9.12
CA TYR A 327 4.01 5.70 9.18
C TYR A 327 2.67 5.03 9.54
N THR A 328 1.58 5.77 9.76
CA THR A 328 0.25 5.18 10.08
C THR A 328 -0.25 4.21 9.00
N TYR A 329 0.12 4.44 7.74
CA TYR A 329 -0.25 3.58 6.61
C TYR A 329 0.40 2.20 6.65
N ALA A 330 1.57 2.04 7.29
CA ALA A 330 2.24 0.76 7.41
C ALA A 330 1.45 -0.24 8.29
N ILE A 331 0.76 0.26 9.31
CA ILE A 331 -0.08 -0.55 10.21
C ILE A 331 -1.31 -1.09 9.46
N VAL A 332 -1.83 -0.35 8.49
CA VAL A 332 -3.01 -0.72 7.71
C VAL A 332 -2.66 -1.70 6.58
N MET A 333 -1.46 -1.63 6.01
CA MET A 333 -1.04 -2.53 4.91
C MET A 333 -0.90 -4.00 5.33
N LEU A 334 -0.43 -4.27 6.55
CA LEU A 334 -0.19 -5.64 7.04
C LEU A 334 -1.47 -6.49 7.10
N PRO A 335 -2.58 -6.06 7.74
CA PRO A 335 -3.80 -6.85 7.78
C PRO A 335 -4.42 -7.03 6.38
N ILE A 336 -4.32 -6.02 5.50
CA ILE A 336 -4.81 -6.13 4.11
C ILE A 336 -4.02 -7.20 3.35
N GLY A 337 -2.69 -7.22 3.50
CA GLY A 337 -1.83 -8.24 2.90
C GLY A 337 -2.15 -9.64 3.41
N LEU A 338 -2.36 -9.80 4.73
CA LEU A 338 -2.70 -11.10 5.32
C LEU A 338 -4.07 -11.61 4.84
N LEU A 339 -5.07 -10.73 4.77
CA LEU A 339 -6.40 -11.07 4.27
C LEU A 339 -6.37 -11.45 2.78
N GLY A 340 -5.60 -10.73 1.97
CA GLY A 340 -5.39 -11.08 0.56
C GLY A 340 -4.79 -12.48 0.39
N LEU A 341 -3.82 -12.84 1.24
CA LEU A 341 -3.10 -14.11 1.16
C LEU A 341 -4.01 -15.25 1.62
N ALA A 342 -4.77 -15.02 2.70
CA ALA A 342 -5.80 -15.94 3.17
C ALA A 342 -6.88 -16.20 2.10
N LEU A 343 -7.33 -15.16 1.39
CA LEU A 343 -8.30 -15.29 0.29
C LEU A 343 -7.72 -16.13 -0.87
N CYS A 344 -6.47 -15.88 -1.26
CA CYS A 344 -5.80 -16.64 -2.32
C CYS A 344 -5.63 -18.14 -1.95
N ILE A 345 -5.25 -18.43 -0.70
CA ILE A 345 -5.17 -19.80 -0.18
C ILE A 345 -6.55 -20.47 -0.18
N TRP A 346 -7.58 -19.73 0.22
CA TRP A 346 -8.95 -20.23 0.25
C TRP A 346 -9.47 -20.59 -1.15
N LEU A 347 -9.25 -19.72 -2.14
CA LEU A 347 -9.59 -19.97 -3.54
C LEU A 347 -8.86 -21.21 -4.09
N THR A 348 -7.56 -21.34 -3.82
CA THR A 348 -6.75 -22.50 -4.21
C THR A 348 -7.28 -23.80 -3.58
N ARG A 349 -7.73 -23.73 -2.33
CA ARG A 349 -8.33 -24.90 -1.66
C ARG A 349 -9.68 -25.28 -2.27
N ILE A 350 -10.47 -24.31 -2.69
CA ILE A 350 -11.75 -24.53 -3.35
C ILE A 350 -11.56 -25.19 -4.72
N THR A 351 -10.59 -24.71 -5.51
CA THR A 351 -10.31 -25.29 -6.83
C THR A 351 -9.78 -26.72 -6.70
N TRP A 352 -8.88 -26.97 -5.74
CA TRP A 352 -8.41 -28.31 -5.44
C TRP A 352 -9.54 -29.26 -5.02
N ARG A 353 -10.46 -28.81 -4.15
CA ARG A 353 -11.63 -29.59 -3.75
C ARG A 353 -12.57 -29.88 -4.93
N GLY A 354 -12.76 -28.91 -5.82
CA GLY A 354 -13.54 -29.08 -7.05
C GLY A 354 -12.93 -30.15 -7.96
N MET A 355 -11.62 -30.04 -8.22
CA MET A 355 -10.87 -30.99 -9.03
C MET A 355 -10.91 -32.40 -8.42
N ALA A 356 -10.66 -32.54 -7.12
CA ALA A 356 -10.69 -33.82 -6.42
C ALA A 356 -12.08 -34.49 -6.52
N ARG A 357 -13.16 -33.72 -6.40
CA ARG A 357 -14.53 -34.25 -6.59
C ARG A 357 -14.79 -34.69 -8.02
N TYR A 358 -14.30 -33.93 -9.00
CA TYR A 358 -14.44 -34.28 -10.41
C TYR A 358 -13.69 -35.58 -10.76
N VAL A 359 -12.43 -35.69 -10.33
CA VAL A 359 -11.60 -36.89 -10.51
C VAL A 359 -12.24 -38.10 -9.83
N LYS A 360 -12.71 -37.96 -8.58
CA LYS A 360 -13.39 -39.04 -7.87
C LYS A 360 -14.64 -39.52 -8.63
N ARG A 361 -15.44 -38.58 -9.14
CA ARG A 361 -16.65 -38.90 -9.90
C ARG A 361 -16.36 -39.62 -11.22
N GLN A 362 -15.27 -39.27 -11.90
CA GLN A 362 -14.86 -40.02 -13.09
C GLN A 362 -14.38 -41.44 -12.74
N ILE A 363 -13.59 -41.58 -11.67
CA ILE A 363 -13.15 -42.91 -11.20
C ILE A 363 -14.36 -43.78 -10.84
N ASP A 364 -15.35 -43.23 -10.13
CA ASP A 364 -16.58 -43.94 -9.74
C ASP A 364 -17.42 -44.38 -10.97
N VAL A 365 -17.45 -43.58 -12.04
CA VAL A 365 -18.17 -43.93 -13.28
C VAL A 365 -17.42 -45.02 -14.04
N VAL A 366 -16.10 -44.96 -14.09
CA VAL A 366 -15.27 -45.97 -14.76
C VAL A 366 -15.31 -47.29 -13.99
N SER A 367 -15.19 -47.27 -12.66
CA SER A 367 -15.32 -48.49 -11.85
C SER A 367 -16.71 -49.12 -12.00
N ALA A 368 -17.78 -48.32 -11.97
CA ALA A 368 -19.15 -48.81 -12.20
C ALA A 368 -19.41 -49.34 -13.62
N SER A 369 -18.57 -48.99 -14.60
CA SER A 369 -18.62 -49.55 -15.94
C SER A 369 -17.86 -50.88 -16.06
N LEU A 370 -16.74 -51.02 -15.33
CA LEU A 370 -15.94 -52.24 -15.27
C LEU A 370 -16.67 -53.36 -14.51
N ASP A 371 -17.29 -53.04 -13.38
CA ASP A 371 -18.09 -54.01 -12.61
C ASP A 371 -19.25 -54.58 -13.45
N ARG A 372 -19.87 -53.75 -14.29
CA ARG A 372 -20.98 -54.13 -15.16
C ARG A 372 -20.57 -55.07 -16.30
N GLN A 373 -19.33 -54.94 -16.79
CA GLN A 373 -18.77 -55.84 -17.82
C GLN A 373 -18.31 -57.19 -17.24
N GLN A 374 -17.97 -57.27 -15.96
CA GLN A 374 -17.61 -58.54 -15.33
C GLN A 374 -18.81 -59.40 -14.92
N THR A 375 -19.99 -58.80 -14.81
CA THR A 375 -21.24 -59.49 -14.43
C THR A 375 -22.12 -59.93 -15.62
N SER A 376 -21.71 -59.67 -16.87
CA SER A 376 -22.37 -60.11 -18.11
C SER A 376 -21.50 -61.12 -18.83
#